data_AF-A0A8S4BGK4-F1
#
_entry.id   AF-A0A8S4BGK4-F1
#
_cell.length_a   1.000
_cell.length_b   1.000
_cell.length_c   1.000
_cell.angle_alpha   90.00
_cell.angle_beta   90.00
_cell.angle_gamma   90.00
#
_symmetry.space_group_name_H-M   'P 1'
#
loop_
_entity.id
_entity.type
_entity.pdbx_description
1 polymer ?
#
loop_
_entity_poly.entity_id
_entity_poly.type
_entity_poly.pdbx_seq_one_letter_code
_entity_poly.pdbx_strand_id
1 'polypeptide(L)'
;MGYWDVPEGTDCVEKTWITTKLGTALGLVGSAYHIVAFQPESALVALQRATGATVTMASMGAIFGMATCLSAQARDAPDDPLNYFIGGCASGVFLGAR
;
A
#
# COMPACT_ATOMS: atom_id res chain seq x y z
N MET A 1 -4.32 -0.42 17.72
CA MET A 1 -3.43 0.75 17.69
C MET A 1 -3.63 1.47 16.35
N GLY A 2 -3.58 2.80 16.34
CA GLY A 2 -3.49 3.62 15.14
C GLY A 2 -2.07 3.67 14.59
N TYR A 3 -1.92 4.04 13.31
CA TYR A 3 -0.61 4.10 12.64
C TYR A 3 0.38 5.06 13.34
N TRP A 4 -0.13 6.15 13.92
CA TRP A 4 0.65 7.23 14.52
C TRP A 4 0.87 7.08 16.03
N ASP A 5 0.38 5.98 16.62
CA ASP A 5 0.46 5.78 18.07
C ASP A 5 1.86 5.32 18.53
N VAL A 6 2.66 4.78 17.61
CA VAL A 6 4.05 4.35 17.85
C VAL A 6 5.00 5.02 16.85
N PRO A 7 6.24 5.34 17.26
CA PRO A 7 7.20 6.02 16.40
C PRO A 7 7.53 5.19 15.16
N GLU A 8 8.00 5.87 14.10
CA GLU A 8 8.54 5.14 12.95
C GLU A 8 9.79 4.35 13.35
N GLY A 9 9.99 3.21 12.68
CA GLY A 9 11.07 2.29 13.03
C GLY A 9 10.75 1.31 14.17
N THR A 10 9.56 1.38 14.78
CA THR A 10 9.05 0.33 15.69
C THR A 10 7.81 -0.34 15.11
N ASP A 11 7.52 -1.56 15.57
CA ASP A 11 6.31 -2.33 15.20
C ASP A 11 6.05 -2.40 13.70
N CYS A 12 7.09 -2.62 12.90
CA CYS A 12 7.01 -2.54 11.43
C CYS A 12 5.93 -3.44 10.83
N VAL A 13 5.70 -4.62 11.41
CA VAL A 13 4.67 -5.54 10.95
C VAL A 13 3.28 -4.92 11.12
N GLU A 14 3.02 -4.25 12.25
CA GLU A 14 1.73 -3.59 12.51
C GLU A 14 1.54 -2.38 11.60
N LYS A 15 2.54 -1.49 11.47
CA LYS A 15 2.47 -0.34 10.54
C LYS A 15 2.30 -0.78 9.08
N THR A 16 3.00 -1.82 8.67
CA THR A 16 2.84 -2.45 7.35
C THR A 16 1.45 -3.02 7.17
N TRP A 17 0.92 -3.70 8.18
CA TRP A 17 -0.43 -4.25 8.13
C TRP A 17 -1.50 -3.16 8.00
N ILE A 18 -1.35 -2.04 8.73
CA ILE A 18 -2.26 -0.89 8.64
C ILE A 18 -2.21 -0.26 7.24
N THR A 19 -1.02 -0.01 6.70
CA THR A 19 -0.85 0.57 5.35
C THR A 19 -1.32 -0.38 4.25
N THR A 20 -1.13 -1.70 4.43
CA THR A 20 -1.68 -2.73 3.54
C THR A 20 -3.20 -2.69 3.53
N LYS A 21 -3.85 -2.62 4.71
CA LYS A 21 -5.31 -2.49 4.82
C LYS A 21 -5.82 -1.24 4.12
N LEU A 22 -5.14 -0.11 4.29
CA LEU A 22 -5.48 1.12 3.61
C LEU A 22 -5.38 0.96 2.08
N GLY A 23 -4.29 0.39 1.59
CA GLY A 23 -4.11 0.07 0.18
C GLY A 23 -5.21 -0.84 -0.38
N THR A 24 -5.54 -1.92 0.34
CA THR A 24 -6.65 -2.83 -0.01
C THR A 24 -7.98 -2.09 -0.12
N ALA A 25 -8.32 -1.25 0.87
CA ALA A 25 -9.56 -0.49 0.85
C ALA A 25 -9.63 0.46 -0.36
N LEU A 26 -8.54 1.19 -0.64
CA LEU A 26 -8.45 2.07 -1.81
C LEU A 26 -8.54 1.28 -3.12
N GLY A 27 -7.91 0.11 -3.20
CA GLY A 27 -7.99 -0.78 -4.36
C GLY A 27 -9.39 -1.31 -4.62
N LEU A 28 -10.14 -1.67 -3.58
CA LEU A 28 -11.54 -2.09 -3.70
C LEU A 28 -12.45 -0.95 -4.16
N VAL A 29 -12.31 0.24 -3.55
CA VAL A 29 -13.08 1.43 -3.94
C VAL A 29 -12.78 1.81 -5.39
N GLY A 30 -11.49 1.88 -5.77
CA GLY A 30 -11.09 2.17 -7.14
C GLY A 30 -11.60 1.13 -8.14
N SER A 31 -11.56 -0.15 -7.78
CA SER A 31 -12.11 -1.24 -8.59
C SER A 31 -13.62 -1.10 -8.78
N ALA A 32 -14.36 -0.72 -7.74
CA ALA A 32 -15.80 -0.51 -7.82
C ALA A 32 -16.14 0.60 -8.82
N TYR A 33 -15.46 1.76 -8.72
CA TYR A 33 -15.62 2.84 -9.69
C TYR A 33 -15.24 2.41 -11.12
N HIS A 34 -14.13 1.70 -11.26
CA HIS A 34 -13.67 1.22 -12.57
C HIS A 34 -14.67 0.25 -13.22
N ILE A 35 -15.28 -0.66 -12.46
CA ILE A 35 -16.28 -1.61 -12.96
C ILE A 35 -17.59 -0.89 -13.34
N VAL A 36 -18.00 0.11 -12.56
CA VAL A 36 -19.20 0.91 -12.88
C VAL A 36 -18.99 1.74 -14.14
N ALA A 37 -17.82 2.37 -14.30
CA ALA A 37 -17.50 3.15 -15.49
C ALA A 37 -17.24 2.28 -16.73
N PHE A 38 -16.60 1.11 -16.56
CA PHE A 38 -16.20 0.20 -17.62
C PHE A 38 -16.72 -1.22 -17.34
N GLN A 39 -17.98 -1.43 -17.70
CA GLN A 39 -18.71 -2.68 -17.46
C GLN A 39 -17.96 -3.88 -18.09
N PRO A 40 -17.62 -4.91 -17.30
CA PRO A 40 -17.00 -6.13 -17.80
C PRO A 40 -18.03 -7.03 -18.49
N GLU A 41 -17.59 -7.81 -19.47
CA GLU A 41 -18.45 -8.74 -20.22
C GLU A 41 -18.95 -9.92 -19.37
N SER A 42 -18.30 -10.20 -18.24
CA SER A 42 -18.70 -11.26 -17.32
C SER A 42 -18.30 -10.98 -15.87
N ALA A 43 -18.96 -11.65 -14.93
CA ALA A 43 -18.64 -11.57 -13.51
C ALA A 43 -17.21 -12.08 -13.20
N LEU A 44 -16.72 -13.08 -13.94
CA LEU A 44 -15.35 -13.58 -13.76
C LEU A 44 -14.31 -12.53 -14.13
N VAL A 45 -14.51 -11.82 -15.24
CA VAL A 45 -13.62 -10.72 -15.65
C VAL A 45 -13.69 -9.56 -14.64
N ALA A 46 -14.88 -9.26 -14.10
CA ALA A 46 -15.04 -8.29 -13.03
C ALA A 46 -14.19 -8.66 -11.79
N LEU A 47 -14.28 -9.92 -11.36
CA LEU A 47 -13.56 -10.44 -10.21
C LEU A 47 -12.04 -10.40 -10.44
N GLN A 48 -11.57 -10.82 -11.62
CA GLN A 48 -10.15 -10.77 -11.97
C GLN A 48 -9.61 -9.34 -11.96
N ARG A 49 -10.34 -8.39 -12.56
CA ARG A 49 -9.98 -6.95 -12.55
C ARG A 49 -9.91 -6.39 -11.13
N ALA A 50 -10.96 -6.62 -10.33
CA ALA A 50 -11.01 -6.15 -8.96
C ALA A 50 -9.91 -6.76 -8.09
N THR A 51 -9.66 -8.06 -8.24
CA THR A 51 -8.60 -8.76 -7.49
C THR A 51 -7.23 -8.24 -7.89
N GLY A 52 -6.94 -8.11 -9.18
CA GLY A 52 -5.66 -7.60 -9.67
C GLY A 52 -5.37 -6.20 -9.15
N ALA A 53 -6.32 -5.27 -9.32
CA ALA A 53 -6.17 -3.90 -8.83
C ALA A 53 -6.04 -3.84 -7.30
N THR A 54 -6.86 -4.59 -6.57
CA THR A 54 -6.82 -4.61 -5.10
C THR A 54 -5.51 -5.16 -4.57
N VAL A 55 -5.00 -6.27 -5.14
CA VAL A 55 -3.72 -6.87 -4.72
C VAL A 55 -2.56 -5.95 -5.04
N THR A 56 -2.56 -5.25 -6.18
CA THR A 56 -1.55 -4.24 -6.50
C THR A 56 -1.54 -3.12 -5.47
N MET A 57 -2.70 -2.54 -5.15
CA MET A 57 -2.80 -1.47 -4.15
C MET A 57 -2.43 -1.92 -2.73
N ALA A 58 -2.85 -3.14 -2.34
CA ALA A 58 -2.45 -3.74 -1.08
C ALA A 58 -0.92 -3.90 -0.99
N SER A 59 -0.30 -4.39 -2.07
CA SER A 59 1.15 -4.57 -2.17
C SER A 59 1.89 -3.23 -2.10
N MET A 60 1.38 -2.19 -2.75
CA MET A 60 1.94 -0.83 -2.64
C MET A 60 1.93 -0.33 -1.20
N GLY A 61 0.80 -0.51 -0.49
CA GLY A 61 0.69 -0.17 0.93
C GLY A 61 1.69 -0.93 1.79
N ALA A 62 1.81 -2.24 1.57
CA ALA A 62 2.77 -3.10 2.29
C ALA A 62 4.23 -2.65 2.07
N ILE A 63 4.60 -2.39 0.81
CA ILE A 63 5.95 -1.96 0.44
C ILE A 63 6.25 -0.59 1.04
N PHE A 64 5.30 0.34 0.97
CA PHE A 64 5.43 1.65 1.60
C PHE A 64 5.68 1.53 3.11
N GLY A 65 4.86 0.77 3.83
CA GLY A 65 5.00 0.59 5.27
C GLY A 65 6.33 -0.06 5.66
N MET A 66 6.71 -1.13 4.97
CA MET A 66 7.99 -1.81 5.25
C MET A 66 9.19 -0.92 4.93
N ALA A 67 9.21 -0.29 3.76
CA ALA A 67 10.35 0.53 3.35
C ALA A 67 10.50 1.77 4.25
N THR A 68 9.40 2.39 4.67
CA THR A 68 9.43 3.52 5.62
C THR A 68 9.97 3.06 6.98
N CYS A 69 9.46 1.95 7.53
CA CYS A 69 9.87 1.48 8.85
C CYS A 69 11.31 0.94 8.87
N LEU A 70 11.74 0.25 7.81
CA LEU A 70 13.12 -0.26 7.70
C LEU A 70 14.12 0.87 7.45
N SER A 71 13.78 1.89 6.65
CA SER A 71 14.67 3.04 6.47
C SER A 71 14.80 3.87 7.75
N ALA A 72 13.72 4.05 8.49
CA ALA A 72 13.73 4.70 9.81
C ALA A 72 14.67 3.97 10.80
N GLN A 73 14.59 2.64 10.87
CA GLN A 73 15.50 1.81 11.70
C GLN A 73 16.94 1.88 11.21
N ALA A 74 17.18 1.71 9.92
CA ALA A 74 18.55 1.64 9.37
C ALA A 74 19.30 2.96 9.48
N ARG A 75 18.58 4.09 9.58
CA ARG A 75 19.14 5.44 9.67
C ARG A 75 19.16 6.00 11.10
N ASP A 76 18.59 5.29 12.07
CA ASP A 76 18.33 5.79 13.43
C ASP A 76 17.68 7.19 13.43
N ALA A 77 16.78 7.42 12.46
CA ALA A 77 16.20 8.74 12.18
C ALA A 77 14.68 8.62 12.01
N PRO A 78 13.91 8.32 13.07
CA PRO A 78 12.49 7.98 12.97
C PRO A 78 11.62 9.14 12.45
N ASP A 79 11.92 10.37 12.85
CA ASP A 79 11.12 11.54 12.49
C ASP A 79 11.51 12.18 11.14
N ASP A 80 12.47 11.57 10.41
CA ASP A 80 12.96 12.10 9.15
C ASP A 80 11.97 11.80 7.99
N PRO A 81 11.41 12.84 7.33
CA PRO A 81 10.50 12.67 6.20
C PRO A 81 11.09 11.91 5.02
N LEU A 82 12.43 11.82 4.93
CA LEU A 82 13.11 11.05 3.90
C LEU A 82 12.74 9.56 3.94
N ASN A 83 12.36 9.01 5.10
CA ASN A 83 11.91 7.62 5.21
C ASN A 83 10.60 7.39 4.43
N TYR A 84 9.66 8.33 4.52
CA TYR A 84 8.41 8.28 3.75
C TYR A 84 8.66 8.49 2.26
N PHE A 85 9.62 9.34 1.89
CA PHE A 85 10.03 9.51 0.50
C PHE A 85 10.58 8.19 -0.08
N ILE A 86 11.42 7.47 0.68
CA ILE A 86 11.93 6.15 0.30
C ILE A 86 10.76 5.16 0.15
N GLY A 87 9.83 5.12 1.11
CA GLY A 87 8.64 4.27 1.02
C GLY A 87 7.75 4.57 -0.19
N GLY A 88 7.54 5.85 -0.49
CA GLY A 88 6.79 6.31 -1.66
C GLY A 88 7.49 5.93 -2.96
N CYS A 89 8.81 6.14 -3.05
CA CYS A 89 9.59 5.77 -4.22
C CYS A 89 9.59 4.25 -4.44
N ALA A 90 9.78 3.45 -3.38
CA ALA A 90 9.75 1.99 -3.45
C ALA A 90 8.40 1.46 -3.93
N SER A 91 7.29 2.00 -3.42
CA SER A 91 5.95 1.63 -3.87
C SER A 91 5.67 2.08 -5.32
N GLY A 92 6.20 3.24 -5.74
CA GLY A 92 6.14 3.71 -7.13
C GLY A 92 6.93 2.83 -8.11
N VAL A 93 8.14 2.39 -7.74
CA VAL A 93 8.93 1.43 -8.52
C VAL A 93 8.19 0.11 -8.66
N PHE A 94 7.59 -0.40 -7.58
CA PHE A 94 6.75 -1.60 -7.64
C PHE A 94 5.54 -1.43 -8.56
N LEU A 95 4.83 -0.30 -8.47
CA LEU A 95 3.71 -0.03 -9.34
C LEU A 95 4.12 0.00 -10.81
N GLY A 96 5.28 0.61 -11.14
CA GLY A 96 5.81 0.61 -12.50
C GLY A 96 6.27 -0.77 -13.01
N ALA A 97 6.51 -1.73 -12.10
CA ALA A 97 6.85 -3.11 -12.45
C ALA A 97 5.62 -4.03 -12.60
N ARG A 98 4.42 -3.55 -12.23
CA ARG A 98 3.15 -4.28 -12.33
C ARG A 98 2.39 -3.88 -13.59
#